data_AF-A0A7W6B7H1-F1
#
_entry.id   AF-A0A7W6B7H1-F1
#
_cell.length_a   1.000
_cell.length_b   1.000
_cell.length_c   1.000
_cell.angle_alpha   90.00
_cell.angle_beta   90.00
_cell.angle_gamma   90.00
#
_symmetry.space_group_name_H-M   'P 1'
#
loop_
_entity.id
_entity.type
_entity.pdbx_description
1 polymer ?
#
loop_
_entity_poly.entity_id
_entity_poly.type
_entity_poly.pdbx_seq_one_letter_code
_entity_poly.pdbx_strand_id
1 'polypeptide(L)'
;MLVTDRDCQSGGARFAVPTLGEIEGKLLVSEAIAIACLRELFAHSDDTAVPSLKRRIRRLLETRCHAEKLCHDDTEAAVEYAFQLVEAAAEAAGRKTAVSSKPGGCETIRRLRAMHGPSRS
;
A
#
# COMPACT_ATOMS: atom_id res chain seq x y z
N MET A 1 -4.69 -9.68 9.63
CA MET A 1 -3.37 -9.30 9.10
C MET A 1 -2.81 -10.50 8.37
N LEU A 2 -1.98 -10.33 7.32
CA LEU A 2 -1.21 -11.46 6.79
C LEU A 2 -0.17 -11.84 7.84
N VAL A 3 -0.21 -13.08 8.31
CA VAL A 3 0.74 -13.63 9.28
C VAL A 3 1.68 -14.56 8.54
N THR A 4 2.97 -14.40 8.74
CA THR A 4 4.02 -15.22 8.15
C THR A 4 4.78 -15.97 9.26
N ASP A 5 5.48 -17.05 8.92
CA ASP A 5 6.30 -17.79 9.90
C ASP A 5 7.32 -16.89 10.59
N ARG A 6 7.83 -15.87 9.88
CA ARG A 6 8.73 -14.85 10.43
C ARG A 6 8.11 -14.08 11.59
N ASP A 7 6.80 -13.91 11.61
CA ASP A 7 6.07 -13.22 12.69
C ASP A 7 6.00 -14.05 13.96
N CYS A 8 6.13 -15.36 13.83
CA CYS A 8 6.15 -16.31 14.93
C CYS A 8 7.58 -16.57 15.47
N GLN A 9 8.61 -16.07 14.79
CA GLN A 9 10.03 -16.29 15.15
C GLN A 9 10.62 -15.18 16.03
N SER A 10 9.79 -14.35 16.68
CA SER A 10 10.26 -13.27 17.56
C SER A 10 11.18 -13.80 18.67
N GLY A 11 12.25 -13.07 18.99
CA GLY A 11 13.41 -13.49 19.79
C GLY A 11 13.17 -13.75 21.30
N GLY A 12 12.13 -14.51 21.63
CA GLY A 12 11.64 -14.79 22.97
C GLY A 12 10.67 -13.72 23.49
N ALA A 13 10.05 -13.99 24.65
CA ALA A 13 9.02 -13.18 25.32
C ALA A 13 9.36 -11.69 25.56
N ARG A 14 10.61 -11.28 25.31
CA ARG A 14 11.12 -9.91 25.42
C ARG A 14 10.80 -9.00 24.21
N PHE A 15 10.25 -9.54 23.12
CA PHE A 15 9.85 -8.77 21.93
C PHE A 15 8.34 -8.87 21.67
N ALA A 16 7.53 -8.51 22.67
CA ALA A 16 6.07 -8.47 22.52
C ALA A 16 5.60 -7.44 21.48
N VAL A 17 6.43 -6.45 21.15
CA VAL A 17 6.15 -5.39 20.17
C VAL A 17 7.17 -5.47 19.04
N PRO A 18 6.75 -5.48 17.75
CA PRO A 18 7.66 -5.41 16.62
C PRO A 18 8.51 -4.13 16.65
N THR A 19 9.78 -4.26 16.29
CA THR A 19 10.66 -3.11 16.06
C THR A 19 10.23 -2.32 14.82
N LEU A 20 10.62 -1.04 14.74
CA LEU A 20 10.33 -0.20 13.57
C LEU A 20 10.88 -0.83 12.28
N GLY A 21 12.11 -1.37 12.30
CA GLY A 21 12.71 -2.03 11.14
C GLY A 21 11.95 -3.28 10.68
N GLU A 22 11.32 -4.03 11.60
CA GLU A 22 10.47 -5.16 11.24
C GLU A 22 9.17 -4.70 10.56
N ILE A 23 8.59 -3.58 11.03
CA ILE A 23 7.39 -2.98 10.41
C ILE A 23 7.74 -2.47 9.02
N GLU A 24 8.80 -1.67 8.89
CA GLU A 24 9.26 -1.13 7.61
C GLU A 24 9.61 -2.24 6.62
N GLY A 25 10.32 -3.28 7.07
CA GLY A 25 10.64 -4.45 6.25
C GLY A 25 9.39 -5.15 5.70
N LYS A 26 8.34 -5.32 6.51
CA LYS A 26 7.06 -5.88 6.06
C LYS A 26 6.35 -5.00 5.05
N LEU A 27 6.34 -3.69 5.28
CA LEU A 27 5.71 -2.73 4.38
C LEU A 27 6.42 -2.73 3.02
N LEU A 28 7.75 -2.72 3.01
CA LEU A 28 8.57 -2.76 1.79
C LEU A 28 8.33 -4.05 0.98
N VAL A 29 8.29 -5.21 1.65
CA VAL A 29 7.98 -6.48 0.98
C VAL A 29 6.55 -6.49 0.43
N SER A 30 5.59 -5.98 1.20
CA SER A 30 4.18 -5.89 0.76
C SER A 30 4.03 -4.97 -0.45
N GLU A 31 4.74 -3.84 -0.48
CA GLU A 31 4.79 -2.93 -1.63
C GLU A 31 5.37 -3.63 -2.87
N ALA A 32 6.50 -4.32 -2.73
CA ALA A 32 7.12 -5.05 -3.84
C ALA A 32 6.18 -6.13 -4.42
N ILE A 33 5.50 -6.89 -3.55
CA ILE A 33 4.49 -7.88 -3.96
C ILE A 33 3.33 -7.20 -4.69
N ALA A 34 2.80 -6.12 -4.14
CA ALA A 34 1.68 -5.39 -4.74
C ALA A 34 2.03 -4.87 -6.15
N ILE A 35 3.21 -4.28 -6.32
CA ILE A 35 3.69 -3.78 -7.62
C ILE A 35 3.85 -4.94 -8.61
N ALA A 36 4.46 -6.06 -8.20
CA ALA A 36 4.64 -7.22 -9.06
C ALA A 36 3.29 -7.79 -9.53
N CYS A 37 2.33 -7.98 -8.60
CA CYS A 37 0.99 -8.46 -8.94
C CYS A 37 0.25 -7.50 -9.88
N LEU A 38 0.38 -6.19 -9.68
CA LEU A 38 -0.23 -5.20 -10.56
C LEU A 38 0.40 -5.16 -11.95
N ARG A 39 1.72 -5.37 -12.06
CA ARG A 39 2.40 -5.51 -13.36
C ARG A 39 1.82 -6.69 -14.14
N GLU A 40 1.71 -7.85 -13.52
CA GLU A 40 1.11 -9.04 -14.13
C GLU A 40 -0.35 -8.81 -14.49
N LEU A 41 -1.12 -8.15 -13.61
CA LEU A 41 -2.50 -7.79 -13.89
C LEU A 41 -2.61 -6.90 -15.14
N PHE A 42 -1.77 -5.88 -15.26
CA PHE A 42 -1.79 -4.95 -16.40
C PHE A 42 -1.27 -5.56 -17.70
N ALA A 43 -0.42 -6.58 -17.63
CA ALA A 43 0.02 -7.31 -18.81
C ALA A 43 -1.13 -8.07 -19.50
N HIS A 44 -2.19 -8.42 -18.76
CA HIS A 44 -3.23 -9.35 -19.23
C HIS A 44 -4.67 -8.81 -19.11
N SER A 45 -4.88 -7.61 -18.59
CA SER A 45 -6.21 -7.07 -18.31
C SER A 45 -6.50 -5.78 -19.05
N ASP A 46 -7.79 -5.52 -19.28
CA ASP A 46 -8.29 -4.25 -19.79
C ASP A 46 -8.25 -3.12 -18.75
N ASP A 47 -8.59 -1.90 -19.18
CA ASP A 47 -8.57 -0.70 -18.35
C ASP A 47 -9.54 -0.74 -17.13
N THR A 48 -10.41 -1.75 -17.06
CA THR A 48 -11.39 -1.91 -15.96
C THR A 48 -10.84 -2.66 -14.75
N ALA A 49 -9.61 -3.20 -14.84
CA ALA A 49 -8.99 -3.98 -13.78
C ALA A 49 -8.83 -3.21 -12.48
N VAL A 50 -8.31 -1.96 -12.53
CA VAL A 50 -8.10 -1.13 -11.33
C VAL A 50 -9.41 -0.68 -10.68
N PRO A 51 -10.41 -0.15 -11.42
CA PRO A 51 -11.73 0.12 -10.85
C PRO A 51 -12.36 -1.11 -10.17
N SER A 52 -12.21 -2.29 -10.77
CA SER A 52 -12.72 -3.53 -10.20
C SER A 52 -11.96 -3.95 -8.93
N LEU A 53 -10.64 -3.78 -8.90
CA LEU A 53 -9.81 -4.00 -7.73
C LEU A 53 -10.21 -3.07 -6.57
N LYS A 54 -10.35 -1.76 -6.83
CA LYS A 54 -10.77 -0.77 -5.82
C LYS A 54 -12.14 -1.11 -5.21
N ARG A 55 -13.11 -1.52 -6.02
CA ARG A 55 -14.43 -1.96 -5.51
C ARG A 55 -14.32 -3.16 -4.58
N ARG A 56 -13.45 -4.13 -4.89
CA ARG A 56 -13.20 -5.31 -4.03
C ARG A 56 -12.51 -4.91 -2.73
N ILE A 57 -11.50 -4.04 -2.80
CA ILE A 57 -10.77 -3.53 -1.63
C ILE A 57 -11.71 -2.78 -0.69
N ARG A 58 -12.58 -1.91 -1.21
CA ARG A 58 -13.58 -1.21 -0.40
C ARG A 58 -14.43 -2.18 0.41
N ARG A 59 -15.05 -3.16 -0.24
CA ARG A 59 -15.90 -4.16 0.44
C ARG A 59 -15.13 -4.93 1.52
N LEU A 60 -13.87 -5.28 1.23
CA LEU A 60 -13.01 -5.96 2.19
C LEU A 60 -12.73 -5.07 3.41
N LEU A 61 -12.43 -3.80 3.21
CA LEU A 61 -12.18 -2.85 4.28
C LEU A 61 -13.45 -2.58 5.09
N GLU A 62 -14.58 -2.31 4.44
CA GLU A 62 -15.88 -2.16 5.12
C GLU A 62 -16.18 -3.35 6.04
N THR A 63 -15.99 -4.58 5.53
CA THR A 63 -16.21 -5.81 6.32
C THR A 63 -15.27 -5.90 7.51
N ARG A 64 -13.98 -5.60 7.32
CA ARG A 64 -12.97 -5.70 8.38
C ARG A 64 -13.12 -4.58 9.41
N CYS A 65 -13.33 -3.35 8.98
CA CYS A 65 -13.56 -2.20 9.85
C CYS A 65 -14.82 -2.39 10.69
N HIS A 66 -15.89 -2.94 10.11
CA HIS A 66 -17.09 -3.31 10.87
C HIS A 66 -16.79 -4.37 11.95
N ALA A 67 -16.01 -5.41 11.62
CA ALA A 67 -15.63 -6.44 12.59
C ALA A 67 -14.80 -5.87 13.77
N GLU A 68 -13.95 -4.87 13.49
CA GLU A 68 -13.16 -4.15 14.49
C GLU A 68 -13.92 -2.99 15.16
N LYS A 69 -15.22 -2.83 14.85
CA LYS A 69 -16.09 -1.76 15.39
C LYS A 69 -15.57 -0.34 15.15
N LEU A 70 -14.87 -0.12 14.04
CA LEU A 70 -14.47 1.22 13.61
C LEU A 70 -15.69 2.02 13.18
N CYS A 71 -15.63 3.34 13.39
CA CYS A 71 -16.71 4.21 12.97
C CYS A 71 -16.72 4.39 11.45
N HIS A 72 -17.78 5.01 10.93
CA HIS A 72 -17.91 5.25 9.50
C HIS A 72 -16.77 6.12 8.96
N ASP A 73 -16.42 7.20 9.65
CA ASP A 73 -15.37 8.12 9.23
C ASP A 73 -14.00 7.44 9.16
N ASP A 74 -13.66 6.60 10.15
CA ASP A 74 -12.43 5.81 10.14
C ASP A 74 -12.39 4.80 8.98
N THR A 75 -13.56 4.23 8.65
CA THR A 75 -13.69 3.30 7.52
C THR A 75 -13.47 4.01 6.19
N GLU A 76 -14.08 5.18 6.00
CA GLU A 76 -13.89 5.98 4.78
C GLU A 76 -12.44 6.45 4.64
N ALA A 77 -11.82 6.91 5.73
CA ALA A 77 -10.40 7.29 5.73
C ALA A 77 -9.49 6.11 5.36
N ALA A 78 -9.77 4.90 5.88
CA ALA A 78 -9.02 3.70 5.51
C ALA A 78 -9.21 3.31 4.03
N VAL A 79 -10.42 3.47 3.49
CA VAL A 79 -10.73 3.21 2.08
C VAL A 79 -10.01 4.21 1.17
N GLU A 80 -10.05 5.50 1.51
CA GLU A 80 -9.34 6.55 0.77
C GLU A 80 -7.83 6.28 0.75
N TYR A 81 -7.25 5.99 1.91
CA TYR A 81 -5.84 5.66 2.02
C TYR A 81 -5.46 4.42 1.18
N ALA A 82 -6.28 3.37 1.23
CA ALA A 82 -6.05 2.18 0.40
C ALA A 82 -6.14 2.49 -1.10
N PHE A 83 -7.03 3.39 -1.52
CA PHE A 83 -7.14 3.79 -2.93
C PHE A 83 -5.91 4.57 -3.39
N GLN A 84 -5.35 5.44 -2.55
CA GLN A 84 -4.08 6.13 -2.82
C GLN A 84 -2.92 5.13 -2.99
N LEU A 85 -2.85 4.11 -2.12
CA LEU A 85 -1.84 3.05 -2.24
C LEU A 85 -1.99 2.25 -3.54
N VAL A 86 -3.22 1.89 -3.93
CA VAL A 86 -3.48 1.19 -5.20
C VAL A 86 -3.05 2.02 -6.40
N GLU A 87 -3.32 3.32 -6.39
CA GLU A 87 -2.89 4.23 -7.47
C GLU A 87 -1.38 4.34 -7.55
N ALA A 88 -0.70 4.56 -6.42
CA ALA A 88 0.75 4.65 -6.37
C ALA A 88 1.42 3.35 -6.83
N ALA A 89 0.93 2.20 -6.39
CA ALA A 89 1.45 0.90 -6.82
C ALA A 89 1.15 0.63 -8.31
N ALA A 90 -0.02 1.08 -8.82
CA ALA A 90 -0.35 0.96 -10.24
C ALA A 90 0.56 1.82 -11.12
N GLU A 91 0.86 3.04 -10.69
CA GLU A 91 1.83 3.93 -11.36
C GLU A 91 3.22 3.29 -11.38
N ALA A 92 3.70 2.76 -10.24
CA ALA A 92 4.97 2.06 -10.15
C ALA A 92 5.01 0.75 -10.98
N ALA A 93 3.85 0.14 -11.22
CA ALA A 93 3.66 -0.99 -12.11
C ALA A 93 3.59 -0.60 -13.60
N GLY A 94 3.73 0.68 -13.95
CA GLY A 94 3.80 1.15 -15.33
C GLY A 94 2.46 1.56 -15.95
N ARG A 95 1.38 1.61 -15.16
CA ARG A 95 0.11 2.18 -15.63
C ARG A 95 0.27 3.69 -15.78
N LYS A 96 0.32 4.16 -17.04
CA LYS A 96 0.27 5.59 -17.33
C LYS A 96 -1.13 6.10 -16.97
N THR A 97 -1.24 6.82 -15.87
CA THR A 97 -2.46 7.58 -15.58
C THR A 97 -2.53 8.72 -16.60
N ALA A 98 -3.67 8.86 -17.28
CA ALA A 98 -3.96 10.09 -18.00
C ALA A 98 -3.95 11.21 -16.95
N VAL A 99 -2.92 12.04 -17.01
CA VAL A 99 -2.63 13.07 -16.02
C VAL A 99 -3.87 13.96 -15.82
N SER A 100 -4.51 13.85 -14.66
CA SER A 100 -5.20 15.00 -14.09
C SER A 100 -4.14 15.81 -13.36
N SER A 101 -3.74 16.90 -13.99
CA SER A 101 -2.80 17.88 -13.46
C SER A 101 -3.41 18.57 -12.22
N LYS A 102 -3.40 17.89 -11.07
CA LYS A 102 -3.55 18.54 -9.77
C LYS A 102 -2.31 18.20 -8.95
N PRO A 103 -1.50 19.20 -8.55
CA PRO A 103 -0.34 18.96 -7.69
C PRO A 103 -0.84 18.72 -6.27
N GLY A 104 -1.35 17.52 -6.00
CA GLY A 104 -1.84 17.09 -4.68
C GLY A 104 -0.92 16.10 -3.97
N GLY A 105 0.34 15.95 -4.42
CA GLY A 105 1.31 15.13 -3.71
C GLY A 105 1.77 15.85 -2.44
N CYS A 106 1.64 15.18 -1.28
CA CYS A 106 2.15 15.63 0.01
C CYS A 106 3.62 16.07 -0.15
N GLU A 107 3.90 17.35 0.11
CA GLU A 107 5.23 17.96 -0.07
C GLU A 107 6.33 17.17 0.66
N THR A 108 5.97 16.51 1.76
CA THR A 108 6.82 15.59 2.53
C THR A 108 7.36 14.42 1.70
N ILE A 109 6.53 13.78 0.87
CA ILE A 109 6.96 12.66 0.01
C ILE A 109 7.94 13.15 -1.06
N ARG A 110 7.69 14.36 -1.60
CA ARG A 110 8.58 14.97 -2.60
C ARG A 110 9.96 15.29 -1.99
N ARG A 111 9.99 15.81 -0.76
CA ARG A 111 11.22 16.09 -0.01
C ARG A 111 11.99 14.81 0.34
N LEU A 112 11.31 13.75 0.78
CA LEU A 112 11.95 12.47 1.09
C LEU A 112 12.61 11.84 -0.14
N ARG A 113 11.97 11.90 -1.32
CA ARG A 113 12.57 11.41 -2.58
C ARG A 113 13.75 12.25 -3.04
N ALA A 114 13.72 13.57 -2.83
CA ALA A 114 14.83 14.46 -3.17
C ALA A 114 16.07 14.23 -2.28
N MET A 115 15.88 13.83 -1.02
CA MET A 115 16.96 13.54 -0.08
C MET A 115 17.71 12.23 -0.38
N HIS A 116 17.10 11.30 -1.12
CA HIS A 116 17.69 9.99 -1.49
C HIS A 116 18.17 9.95 -2.95
N GLY A 117 18.40 11.10 -3.59
CA GLY A 117 19.05 11.18 -4.89
C GLY A 117 20.44 10.51 -4.87
N PRO A 118 20.93 9.98 -6.01
CA PRO A 118 22.05 9.05 -6.02
C PRO A 118 23.30 9.73 -5.48
N SER A 119 23.85 9.17 -4.40
CA SER A 119 25.21 9.44 -3.95
C SER A 119 26.14 9.11 -5.12
N ARG A 120 26.55 10.14 -5.86
CA ARG A 120 27.61 10.03 -6.86
C ARG A 120 28.88 9.65 -6.09
N SER A 121 29.45 8.51 -6.47
CA SER A 121 30.81 8.07 -6.18
C SER A 121 31.83 9.15 -6.48
#